data_AF-A0A971HEV5-F1
#
_entry.id   AF-A0A971HEV5-F1
#
_cell.length_a   1.000
_cell.length_b   1.000
_cell.length_c   1.000
_cell.angle_alpha   90.00
_cell.angle_beta   90.00
_cell.angle_gamma   90.00
#
_symmetry.space_group_name_H-M   'P 1'
#
loop_
_entity.id
_entity.type
_entity.pdbx_description
1 polymer ?
#
loop_
_entity_poly.entity_id
_entity_poly.type
_entity_poly.pdbx_seq_one_letter_code
_entity_poly.pdbx_strand_id
1 'polypeptide(L)'
;MNNIVFKLNNIRWEKHKKTIVFITHSVDEAVYLADRIILMSKNKGAIEVDIQVDIPRIRDRANPRYAELNQQLLDALEELNKG
;
A
#
# COMPACT_ATOMS: atom_id res chain seq x y z
N MET A 1 -7.66 -14.32 6.00
CA MET A 1 -7.63 -13.30 4.94
C MET A 1 -7.18 -12.02 5.59
N ASN A 2 -5.97 -11.55 5.28
CA ASN A 2 -5.40 -10.32 5.83
C ASN A 2 -5.73 -9.17 4.89
N ASN A 3 -6.47 -8.18 5.35
CA ASN A 3 -6.90 -7.08 4.50
C ASN A 3 -5.79 -6.06 4.41
N ILE A 4 -5.43 -5.67 3.19
CA ILE A 4 -4.52 -4.57 2.99
C ILE A 4 -5.29 -3.35 2.50
N VAL A 5 -5.11 -2.20 3.17
CA VAL A 5 -5.88 -0.98 2.92
C VAL A 5 -4.94 0.10 2.39
N PHE A 6 -5.25 0.66 1.22
CA PHE A 6 -4.41 1.64 0.56
C PHE A 6 -5.15 2.92 0.33
N LYS A 7 -4.47 4.04 0.56
CA LYS A 7 -5.01 5.37 0.33
C LYS A 7 -4.35 5.99 -0.89
N LEU A 8 -5.16 6.33 -1.87
CA LEU A 8 -4.76 7.13 -3.01
C LEU A 8 -5.02 8.60 -2.68
N ASN A 9 -3.97 9.41 -2.72
CA ASN A 9 -4.08 10.86 -2.75
C ASN A 9 -3.65 11.34 -4.15
N ASN A 10 -4.45 12.21 -4.76
CA ASN A 10 -4.20 12.78 -6.10
C ASN A 10 -4.45 11.83 -7.29
N ILE A 11 -5.71 11.43 -7.46
CA ILE A 11 -6.21 11.09 -8.80
C ILE A 11 -6.66 12.40 -9.44
N ARG A 12 -5.89 12.90 -10.41
CA ARG A 12 -6.33 14.00 -11.27
C ARG A 12 -7.51 13.52 -12.11
N TRP A 13 -8.72 13.79 -11.65
CA TRP A 13 -9.79 14.23 -12.53
C TRP A 13 -9.96 15.71 -12.21
N GLU A 14 -9.69 16.58 -13.18
CA GLU A 14 -9.33 18.00 -13.06
C GLU A 14 -10.23 18.93 -12.20
N LYS A 15 -11.23 18.43 -11.48
CA LYS A 15 -12.11 19.23 -10.61
C LYS A 15 -12.44 18.66 -9.22
N HIS A 16 -12.09 17.41 -8.86
CA HIS A 16 -12.51 16.86 -7.57
C HIS A 16 -11.39 16.14 -6.83
N LYS A 17 -10.95 16.70 -5.69
CA LYS A 17 -10.02 16.10 -4.71
C LYS A 17 -10.67 14.94 -3.95
N LYS A 18 -11.07 13.88 -4.66
CA LYS A 18 -11.65 12.69 -4.04
C LYS A 18 -10.54 11.83 -3.45
N THR A 19 -10.66 11.50 -2.18
CA THR A 19 -9.86 10.44 -1.54
C THR A 19 -10.44 9.10 -1.96
N ILE A 20 -9.61 8.23 -2.53
CA ILE A 20 -10.02 6.85 -2.84
C ILE A 20 -9.25 5.92 -1.92
N VAL A 21 -9.99 5.01 -1.29
CA VAL A 21 -9.43 3.92 -0.49
C VAL A 21 -9.70 2.63 -1.24
N PHE A 22 -8.66 1.85 -1.48
CA PHE A 22 -8.76 0.53 -2.10
C PHE A 22 -8.33 -0.53 -1.10
N ILE A 23 -9.00 -1.68 -1.12
CA ILE A 23 -8.66 -2.82 -0.28
C ILE A 23 -8.26 -3.96 -1.21
N THR A 24 -7.04 -4.45 -1.06
CA THR A 24 -6.53 -5.60 -1.82
C THR A 24 -5.83 -6.60 -0.90
N HIS A 25 -5.62 -7.80 -1.42
CA HIS A 25 -4.78 -8.83 -0.82
C HIS A 25 -3.44 -9.00 -1.56
N SER A 26 -3.20 -8.20 -2.60
CA SER A 26 -1.99 -8.27 -3.42
C SER A 26 -1.01 -7.15 -3.05
N VAL A 27 0.21 -7.53 -2.65
CA VAL A 27 1.33 -6.61 -2.41
C VAL A 27 1.78 -5.90 -3.69
N ASP A 28 1.65 -6.54 -4.84
CA ASP A 28 2.02 -5.91 -6.11
C ASP A 28 1.00 -4.83 -6.51
N GLU A 29 -0.31 -5.12 -6.43
CA GLU A 29 -1.35 -4.13 -6.77
C GLU A 29 -1.30 -2.91 -5.84
N ALA A 30 -1.03 -3.19 -4.57
CA ALA A 30 -0.78 -2.24 -3.51
C ALA A 30 0.31 -1.20 -3.85
N VAL A 31 1.52 -1.67 -4.13
CA VAL A 31 2.65 -0.80 -4.49
C VAL A 31 2.41 -0.13 -5.85
N TYR A 32 1.79 -0.83 -6.78
CA TYR A 32 1.47 -0.29 -8.10
C TYR A 32 0.49 0.87 -8.06
N LEU A 33 -0.54 0.82 -7.22
CA LEU A 33 -1.62 1.80 -7.22
C LEU A 33 -1.39 2.90 -6.17
N ALA A 34 -1.04 2.55 -4.94
CA ALA A 34 -1.10 3.43 -3.78
C ALA A 34 -0.06 4.56 -3.78
N ASP A 35 -0.37 5.72 -3.20
CA ASP A 35 0.69 6.67 -2.74
C ASP A 35 1.04 6.43 -1.28
N ARG A 36 0.13 5.78 -0.54
CA ARG A 36 0.28 5.42 0.86
C ARG A 36 -0.39 4.09 1.14
N ILE A 37 0.37 3.22 1.80
CA ILE A 37 0.07 1.84 2.11
C ILE A 37 -0.16 1.71 3.61
N ILE A 38 -1.31 1.16 4.01
CA ILE A 38 -1.64 0.91 5.40
C ILE A 38 -1.86 -0.58 5.61
N LEU A 39 -1.11 -1.18 6.55
CA LEU A 39 -1.42 -2.51 7.07
C LEU A 39 -2.17 -2.37 8.39
N MET A 40 -3.26 -3.12 8.51
CA MET A 40 -4.06 -3.17 9.73
C MET A 40 -3.93 -4.54 10.40
N SER A 41 -3.81 -4.56 11.72
CA SER A 41 -3.85 -5.79 12.51
C SER A 41 -5.22 -6.44 12.41
N LYS A 42 -5.25 -7.74 12.12
CA LYS A 42 -6.47 -8.55 12.06
C LYS A 42 -7.25 -8.55 13.38
N ASN A 43 -6.55 -8.59 14.51
CA ASN A 43 -7.14 -8.88 15.82
C ASN A 43 -7.25 -7.64 16.73
N LYS A 44 -6.51 -6.56 16.42
CA LYS A 44 -6.48 -5.34 17.25
C LYS A 44 -7.22 -4.16 16.64
N GLY A 45 -7.64 -4.25 15.37
CA GLY A 45 -8.27 -3.14 14.64
C GLY A 45 -7.37 -1.91 14.51
N ALA A 46 -6.08 -2.06 14.76
CA ALA A 46 -5.09 -0.99 14.78
C ALA A 46 -4.35 -0.91 13.44
N ILE A 47 -3.92 0.30 13.08
CA ILE A 47 -2.93 0.51 12.02
C ILE A 47 -1.57 0.15 12.61
N GLU A 48 -0.89 -0.79 11.98
CA GLU A 48 0.41 -1.27 12.45
C GLU A 48 1.55 -0.79 11.55
N VAL A 49 1.26 -0.57 10.26
CA VAL A 49 2.26 -0.15 9.28
C VAL A 49 1.69 0.93 8.39
N ASP A 50 2.51 1.94 8.14
CA ASP A 50 2.22 3.07 7.28
C ASP A 50 3.43 3.36 6.39
N ILE A 51 3.33 2.96 5.12
CA ILE A 51 4.40 3.10 4.14
C ILE A 51 4.00 4.13 3.09
N GLN A 52 4.86 5.12 2.88
CA GLN A 52 4.73 6.05 1.76
C GLN A 52 5.39 5.45 0.51
N VAL A 53 4.66 5.48 -0.62
CA VAL A 53 5.20 5.05 -1.91
C VAL A 53 5.86 6.27 -2.56
N ASP A 54 7.17 6.35 -2.44
CA ASP A 54 8.01 7.49 -2.84
C ASP A 54 8.43 7.47 -4.33
N ILE A 55 7.86 6.56 -5.12
CA ILE A 55 8.03 6.50 -6.57
C ILE A 55 6.89 7.22 -7.32
N PRO A 56 7.19 7.98 -8.40
CA PRO A 56 6.19 8.71 -9.17
C PRO A 56 5.07 7.83 -9.74
N ARG A 57 3.91 8.45 -9.99
CA ARG A 57 2.77 7.80 -10.67
C ARG A 57 3.08 7.51 -12.14
N ILE A 58 2.51 6.43 -12.67
CA ILE A 58 3.04 5.59 -13.76
C ILE A 58 4.30 4.88 -13.27
N ARG A 59 4.09 3.78 -12.54
CA ARG A 59 5.18 3.04 -11.89
C ARG A 59 5.78 2.04 -12.85
N ASP A 60 7.09 2.13 -13.03
CA ASP A 60 7.87 1.09 -13.66
C ASP A 60 8.19 -0.01 -12.65
N ARG A 61 7.75 -1.24 -12.92
CA ARG A 61 8.00 -2.42 -12.07
C ARG A 61 9.47 -2.84 -12.08
N ALA A 62 10.24 -2.42 -13.09
CA ALA A 62 11.67 -2.65 -13.16
C ALA A 62 12.48 -1.67 -12.29
N ASN A 63 11.83 -0.66 -11.69
CA ASN A 63 12.50 0.24 -10.76
C ASN A 63 12.94 -0.53 -9.50
N PRO A 64 14.24 -0.49 -9.10
CA PRO A 64 14.71 -1.18 -7.91
C PRO A 64 13.93 -0.82 -6.64
N ARG A 65 13.50 0.44 -6.52
CA ARG A 65 12.68 0.91 -5.40
C ARG A 65 11.33 0.21 -5.33
N TYR A 66 10.76 -0.19 -6.46
CA TYR A 66 9.52 -0.96 -6.50
C TYR A 66 9.71 -2.34 -5.84
N ALA A 67 10.84 -3.01 -6.15
CA ALA A 67 11.19 -4.29 -5.54
C ALA A 67 11.45 -4.16 -4.04
N GLU A 68 12.13 -3.10 -3.61
CA GLU A 68 12.35 -2.81 -2.19
C GLU A 68 11.04 -2.60 -1.42
N LEU A 69 10.11 -1.82 -1.98
CA LEU A 69 8.80 -1.57 -1.36
C LEU A 69 7.97 -2.85 -1.26
N ASN A 70 8.02 -3.71 -2.28
CA ASN A 70 7.36 -5.02 -2.23
C ASN A 70 7.94 -5.91 -1.12
N GLN A 71 9.27 -5.99 -1.03
CA GLN A 71 9.93 -6.79 -0.01
C GLN A 71 9.60 -6.26 1.39
N GLN A 72 9.69 -4.95 1.60
CA GLN A 72 9.32 -4.31 2.86
C GLN A 72 7.89 -4.63 3.28
N LEU A 73 6.95 -4.65 2.32
CA LEU A 73 5.56 -4.95 2.61
C LEU A 73 5.31 -6.42 2.92
N LEU A 74 6.01 -7.34 2.24
CA LEU A 74 5.98 -8.77 2.53
C LEU A 74 6.50 -9.07 3.93
N ASP A 75 7.66 -8.53 4.28
CA ASP A 75 8.28 -8.71 5.60
C ASP A 75 7.33 -8.19 6.70
N ALA A 76 6.75 -7.01 6.49
CA ALA A 76 5.78 -6.42 7.41
C ALA A 76 4.52 -7.29 7.57
N LEU A 77 4.00 -7.86 6.48
CA LEU A 77 2.86 -8.79 6.54
C LEU A 77 3.19 -10.08 7.28
N GLU A 78 4.39 -10.63 7.09
CA GLU A 78 4.85 -11.80 7.82
C GLU A 78 4.94 -11.54 9.32
N GLU A 79 5.52 -10.42 9.74
CA GLU A 79 5.59 -10.03 11.15
C GLU A 79 4.20 -9.87 11.76
N LEU A 80 3.25 -9.26 11.03
CA LEU A 80 1.87 -9.12 11.50
C LEU A 80 1.12 -10.45 11.64
N ASN A 81 1.51 -11.48 10.89
CA ASN A 81 0.91 -12.81 10.98
C ASN A 81 1.47 -13.65 12.13
N LYS A 82 2.62 -13.28 12.69
CA LYS A 82 3.25 -13.97 13.81
C LYS A 82 2.61 -13.62 15.16
N GLY A 83 1.88 -12.50 15.24
CA GLY A 83 1.20 -12.02 16.46
C GLY A 83 -0.32 -12.28 16.48
#